data_AF-A0A919XED8-F1
#
_entry.id   AF-A0A919XED8-F1
#
_cell.length_a   1.000
_cell.length_b   1.000
_cell.length_c   1.000
_cell.angle_alpha   90.00
_cell.angle_beta   90.00
_cell.angle_gamma   90.00
#
_symmetry.space_group_name_H-M   'P 1'
#
loop_
_entity.id
_entity.type
_entity.pdbx_description
1 polymer ?
#
loop_
_entity_poly.entity_id
_entity_poly.type
_entity_poly.pdbx_seq_one_letter_code
_entity_poly.pdbx_strand_id
1 'polypeptide(L)'
;MNSNQKPLDFAEIDLSAPADEENSSFRELKIPERSAQPEEEKLPFVQALSKEKRFVEQAKALAERTGEQTAFVPFMSYWPTYEHMNESQRSWYFYWRTEVRNGRFPYTDLSYVFVCLYELIHGVGWESPRQGYEQMMNLWNAYGNRYPKLNDYMAEWVSDFVLVHRLGVPLIGLIERSGAARSGELFDLELGRMLAEDAASMTLEQILTLSDYDVRRSKFYADGGRERMEEYAPQVIALVHSFLQKTTGKGLVDTFYKGTGKKIERYLFRSSIYDAETYGRTLSLRVPELRKCPPFRYYVTQLLRCTENKLRELTGFKGRLRGVTLKSETEALIQRFLDREFAAKKSAVPSISIDPQKLAMLQKDSEDVRSMLTIEDWEGPAYEYGRNEEEGALVPQAEHGKHEYSAYAEDLEEYGQRNSGERVSEEPACGERCVAWDTSALDEEWSSFAEQLGQAHLEALLAIKSRSLGSGLDQVAEKYGTMPALLLDEINAAAMETIGDLVIEGEAIADDYIDYFEGLRKTNSGNNSDRKNDP
;
A
#
# COMPACT_ATOMS: atom_id res chain seq x y z
N MET A 1 -38.93 46.06 36.83
CA MET A 1 -37.70 45.25 36.98
C MET A 1 -37.34 44.70 35.62
N ASN A 2 -36.09 44.96 35.24
CA ASN A 2 -35.24 44.37 34.20
C ASN A 2 -35.73 44.23 32.76
N SER A 3 -35.16 45.07 31.91
CA SER A 3 -34.60 44.67 30.62
C SER A 3 -33.62 45.72 30.08
N ASN A 4 -32.53 45.22 29.50
CA ASN A 4 -31.69 45.79 28.44
C ASN A 4 -30.54 46.77 28.73
N GLN A 5 -29.36 46.29 28.30
CA GLN A 5 -28.40 46.90 27.37
C GLN A 5 -27.80 48.27 27.72
N LYS A 6 -26.47 48.38 27.59
CA LYS A 6 -25.80 49.29 26.64
C LYS A 6 -24.27 49.09 26.62
N PRO A 7 -23.57 49.55 25.56
CA PRO A 7 -22.37 48.96 25.01
C PRO A 7 -21.10 49.78 25.34
N LEU A 8 -19.95 49.23 24.97
CA LEU A 8 -18.66 49.91 24.95
C LEU A 8 -18.43 50.49 23.56
N ASP A 9 -18.10 51.78 23.46
CA ASP A 9 -17.46 52.34 22.27
C ASP A 9 -16.58 53.58 22.56
N PHE A 10 -15.45 53.56 21.83
CA PHE A 10 -14.23 54.36 21.69
C PHE A 10 -14.03 55.75 22.31
N ALA A 11 -12.76 56.02 22.65
CA ALA A 11 -12.13 57.33 22.47
C ALA A 11 -10.73 57.16 21.84
N GLU A 12 -10.61 57.63 20.60
CA GLU A 12 -9.39 57.91 19.85
C GLU A 12 -8.56 58.99 20.55
N ILE A 13 -7.22 58.92 20.46
CA ILE A 13 -6.37 60.11 20.63
C ILE A 13 -5.37 60.15 19.48
N ASP A 14 -5.52 61.23 18.71
CA ASP A 14 -4.82 61.64 17.51
C ASP A 14 -3.46 62.27 17.83
N LEU A 15 -2.50 62.07 16.92
CA LEU A 15 -1.09 62.47 16.99
C LEU A 15 -0.89 63.79 16.23
N SER A 16 -0.65 64.90 16.94
CA SER A 16 -0.22 66.14 16.30
C SER A 16 0.84 66.95 17.11
N ALA A 17 2.12 66.69 16.78
CA ALA A 17 3.29 67.59 16.73
C ALA A 17 3.92 68.20 18.02
N PRO A 18 5.18 68.71 17.98
CA PRO A 18 6.44 68.12 17.49
C PRO A 18 7.61 68.23 18.52
N ALA A 19 8.81 67.80 18.10
CA ALA A 19 10.05 67.62 18.86
C ALA A 19 10.71 68.89 19.42
N ASP A 20 11.34 68.77 20.59
CA ASP A 20 12.51 69.57 21.00
C ASP A 20 13.52 68.67 21.75
N GLU A 21 14.76 68.73 21.27
CA GLU A 21 15.95 68.08 21.82
C GLU A 21 16.42 68.81 23.10
N GLU A 22 16.78 68.08 24.15
CA GLU A 22 17.87 68.53 25.04
C GLU A 22 18.50 67.33 25.78
N ASN A 23 19.81 67.23 25.65
CA ASN A 23 20.66 66.10 25.98
C ASN A 23 21.38 66.40 27.31
N SER A 24 21.23 65.58 28.36
CA SER A 24 22.13 65.59 29.53
C SER A 24 22.03 64.34 30.43
N SER A 25 23.02 63.45 30.27
CA SER A 25 23.75 62.73 31.33
C SER A 25 22.95 61.99 32.42
N PHE A 26 22.66 60.70 32.19
CA PHE A 26 22.23 59.76 33.22
C PHE A 26 23.43 59.25 34.04
N ARG A 27 23.39 59.50 35.36
CA ARG A 27 24.33 58.99 36.37
C ARG A 27 24.20 57.48 36.54
N GLU A 28 25.35 56.82 36.56
CA GLU A 28 25.57 55.40 36.90
C GLU A 28 25.04 55.05 38.30
N LEU A 29 24.19 54.02 38.38
CA LEU A 29 23.95 53.25 39.59
C LEU A 29 24.40 51.81 39.32
N LYS A 30 25.47 51.39 40.01
CA LYS A 30 26.08 50.05 39.92
C LYS A 30 25.18 49.00 40.59
N ILE A 31 24.87 47.93 39.86
CA ILE A 31 24.24 46.71 40.39
C ILE A 31 25.28 45.98 41.27
N PRO A 32 24.93 45.47 42.46
CA PRO A 32 25.89 44.81 43.36
C PRO A 32 26.35 43.45 42.80
N GLU A 33 27.64 43.14 42.92
CA GLU A 33 28.20 41.82 42.61
C GLU A 33 27.67 40.76 43.58
N ARG A 34 26.98 39.75 43.04
CA ARG A 34 26.63 38.54 43.79
C ARG A 34 27.84 37.59 43.79
N SER A 35 28.53 37.54 44.93
CA SER A 35 29.58 36.58 45.23
C SER A 35 29.00 35.20 45.54
N ALA A 36 29.65 34.16 45.00
CA ALA A 36 29.39 32.72 45.08
C ALA A 36 28.29 32.15 44.15
N GLN A 37 28.72 31.31 43.19
CA GLN A 37 27.86 30.37 42.46
C GLN A 37 27.25 29.38 43.46
N PRO A 38 25.92 29.14 43.46
CA PRO A 38 25.38 27.94 44.08
C PRO A 38 25.92 26.74 43.28
N GLU A 39 26.38 25.69 43.96
CA GLU A 39 26.73 24.43 43.30
C GLU A 39 25.55 24.01 42.42
N GLU A 40 25.80 23.87 41.12
CA GLU A 40 24.86 23.24 40.20
C GLU A 40 24.67 21.80 40.68
N GLU A 41 23.58 21.55 41.41
CA GLU A 41 22.99 20.22 41.44
C GLU A 41 22.67 19.87 39.99
N LYS A 42 23.57 19.11 39.36
CA LYS A 42 23.30 18.45 38.08
C LYS A 42 22.15 17.49 38.34
N LEU A 43 20.93 17.98 38.17
CA LEU A 43 19.76 17.15 38.03
C LEU A 43 20.12 16.13 36.93
N PRO A 44 20.05 14.81 37.22
CA PRO A 44 20.29 13.82 36.20
C PRO A 44 19.34 14.11 35.04
N PHE A 45 19.87 14.10 33.82
CA PHE A 45 19.08 14.13 32.60
C PHE A 45 18.09 12.97 32.64
N VAL A 46 16.88 13.23 33.12
CA VAL A 46 15.76 12.31 32.92
C VAL A 46 15.41 12.50 31.46
N GLN A 47 15.84 11.57 30.61
CA GLN A 47 15.36 11.51 29.22
C GLN A 47 13.83 11.61 29.28
N ALA A 48 13.26 12.70 28.76
CA ALA A 48 11.86 12.70 28.44
C ALA A 48 11.64 11.53 27.50
N LEU A 49 10.96 10.47 27.98
CA LEU A 49 10.71 9.28 27.17
C LEU A 49 10.08 9.71 25.85
N SER A 50 10.56 9.15 24.73
CA SER A 50 9.96 9.39 23.42
C SER A 50 8.50 8.90 23.41
N LYS A 51 7.70 9.40 22.48
CA LYS A 51 6.28 9.06 22.36
C LYS A 51 6.05 7.55 22.24
N GLU A 52 6.94 6.87 21.51
CA GLU A 52 6.93 5.43 21.26
C GLU A 52 7.19 4.67 22.56
N LYS A 53 8.21 5.07 23.33
CA LYS A 53 8.53 4.46 24.63
C LYS A 53 7.37 4.58 25.62
N ARG A 54 6.76 5.77 25.71
CA ARG A 54 5.58 5.98 26.56
C ARG A 54 4.42 5.08 26.14
N PHE A 55 4.18 4.95 24.84
CA PHE A 55 3.16 4.04 24.32
C PHE A 55 3.43 2.59 24.74
N VAL A 56 4.66 2.11 24.62
CA VAL A 56 5.04 0.75 24.99
C VAL A 56 4.88 0.49 26.49
N GLU A 57 5.30 1.42 27.34
CA GLU A 57 5.11 1.32 28.80
C GLU A 57 3.62 1.28 29.16
N GLN A 58 2.81 2.15 28.57
CA GLN A 58 1.35 2.15 28.76
C GLN A 58 0.72 0.85 28.27
N ALA A 59 1.09 0.36 27.08
CA ALA A 59 0.57 -0.87 26.51
C ALA A 59 0.88 -2.08 27.39
N LYS A 60 2.11 -2.17 27.91
CA LYS A 60 2.52 -3.23 28.86
C LYS A 60 1.74 -3.14 30.17
N ALA A 61 1.59 -1.96 30.74
CA ALA A 61 0.83 -1.76 31.98
C ALA A 61 -0.66 -2.11 31.81
N LEU A 62 -1.20 -1.90 30.62
CA LEU A 62 -2.61 -2.15 30.28
C LEU A 62 -2.82 -3.49 29.55
N ALA A 63 -1.81 -4.37 29.49
CA ALA A 63 -1.86 -5.60 28.72
C ALA A 63 -3.03 -6.51 29.12
N GLU A 64 -3.26 -6.66 30.43
CA GLU A 64 -4.30 -7.52 31.02
C GLU A 64 -5.66 -6.81 31.20
N ARG A 65 -5.75 -5.51 30.86
CA ARG A 65 -7.01 -4.77 31.03
C ARG A 65 -8.08 -5.29 30.07
N THR A 66 -9.21 -5.72 30.60
CA THR A 66 -10.41 -6.05 29.81
C THR A 66 -11.41 -4.89 29.85
N GLY A 67 -12.34 -4.83 28.89
CA GLY A 67 -13.40 -3.84 28.86
C GLY A 67 -14.80 -4.48 28.95
N GLU A 68 -15.72 -3.80 29.63
CA GLU A 68 -17.13 -4.16 29.66
C GLU A 68 -17.86 -3.68 28.40
N GLN A 69 -18.97 -4.33 28.06
CA GLN A 69 -19.75 -3.96 26.87
C GLN A 69 -20.19 -2.50 26.95
N THR A 70 -19.80 -1.73 25.94
CA THR A 70 -20.09 -0.30 25.84
C THR A 70 -20.45 0.06 24.40
N ALA A 71 -21.06 1.23 24.23
CA ALA A 71 -21.43 1.72 22.90
C ALA A 71 -20.17 2.11 22.10
N PHE A 72 -20.24 1.91 20.79
CA PHE A 72 -19.20 2.37 19.88
C PHE A 72 -19.06 3.89 19.95
N VAL A 73 -17.81 4.38 20.04
CA VAL A 73 -17.49 5.80 20.02
C VAL A 73 -16.48 6.05 18.90
N PRO A 74 -16.81 6.92 17.91
CA PRO A 74 -15.90 7.24 16.83
C PRO A 74 -14.55 7.77 17.30
N PHE A 75 -13.49 7.41 16.60
CA PHE A 75 -12.13 7.87 16.87
C PHE A 75 -11.31 7.87 15.58
N MET A 76 -10.78 9.05 15.25
CA MET A 76 -9.90 9.26 14.11
C MET A 76 -8.66 10.01 14.55
N SER A 77 -7.51 9.45 14.21
CA SER A 77 -6.18 10.02 14.45
C SER A 77 -5.19 9.32 13.51
N TYR A 78 -4.27 10.08 12.91
CA TYR A 78 -3.26 9.58 11.99
C TYR A 78 -2.25 8.65 12.68
N TRP A 79 -1.78 9.02 13.88
CA TRP A 79 -0.92 8.17 14.74
C TRP A 79 -1.56 7.94 16.10
N PRO A 80 -2.57 7.07 16.18
CA PRO A 80 -3.36 6.90 17.38
C PRO A 80 -2.54 6.27 18.50
N THR A 81 -2.69 6.80 19.71
CA THR A 81 -2.14 6.25 20.96
C THR A 81 -3.24 6.33 22.03
N TYR A 82 -3.01 5.77 23.22
CA TYR A 82 -3.97 5.89 24.32
C TYR A 82 -4.22 7.33 24.77
N GLU A 83 -3.23 8.21 24.60
CA GLU A 83 -3.30 9.62 25.03
C GLU A 83 -4.26 10.45 24.18
N HIS A 84 -4.46 10.05 22.93
CA HIS A 84 -5.42 10.71 22.02
C HIS A 84 -6.88 10.28 22.28
N MET A 85 -7.11 9.28 23.13
CA MET A 85 -8.45 8.77 23.41
C MET A 85 -9.04 9.39 24.68
N ASN A 86 -10.29 9.85 24.59
CA ASN A 86 -11.07 10.18 25.78
C ASN A 86 -11.50 8.92 26.56
N GLU A 87 -12.12 9.09 27.73
CA GLU A 87 -12.50 7.95 28.58
C GLU A 87 -13.50 6.98 27.93
N SER A 88 -14.49 7.51 27.20
CA SER A 88 -15.49 6.69 26.49
C SER A 88 -14.85 5.90 25.34
N GLN A 89 -13.97 6.53 24.57
CA GLN A 89 -13.18 5.91 23.50
C GLN A 89 -12.26 4.82 24.04
N ARG A 90 -11.57 5.07 25.17
CA ARG A 90 -10.74 4.04 25.84
C ARG A 90 -11.57 2.86 26.32
N SER A 91 -12.74 3.12 26.89
CA SER A 91 -13.65 2.07 27.35
C SER A 91 -14.11 1.20 26.17
N TRP A 92 -14.49 1.82 25.05
CA TRP A 92 -14.79 1.11 23.81
C TRP A 92 -13.61 0.30 23.29
N TYR A 93 -12.41 0.89 23.27
CA TYR A 93 -11.19 0.21 22.82
C TYR A 93 -10.93 -1.07 23.62
N PHE A 94 -10.97 -1.02 24.96
CA PHE A 94 -10.69 -2.21 25.78
C PHE A 94 -11.77 -3.29 25.63
N TYR A 95 -13.04 -2.90 25.43
CA TYR A 95 -14.10 -3.85 25.11
C TYR A 95 -13.85 -4.53 23.76
N TRP A 96 -13.67 -3.72 22.71
CA TRP A 96 -13.39 -4.20 21.36
C TRP A 96 -12.13 -5.09 21.31
N ARG A 97 -11.05 -4.69 21.99
CA ARG A 97 -9.80 -5.48 22.10
C ARG A 97 -10.04 -6.83 22.76
N THR A 98 -10.88 -6.88 23.80
CA THR A 98 -11.26 -8.13 24.47
C THR A 98 -12.04 -9.04 23.52
N GLU A 99 -12.96 -8.48 22.73
CA GLU A 99 -13.70 -9.23 21.71
C GLU A 99 -12.78 -9.79 20.62
N VAL A 100 -11.83 -9.00 20.13
CA VAL A 100 -10.83 -9.41 19.13
C VAL A 100 -9.98 -10.56 19.64
N ARG A 101 -9.50 -10.48 20.89
CA ARG A 101 -8.74 -11.57 21.54
C ARG A 101 -9.57 -12.85 21.69
N ASN A 102 -10.89 -12.72 21.81
CA ASN A 102 -11.84 -13.84 21.81
C ASN A 102 -12.23 -14.32 20.39
N GLY A 103 -11.60 -13.80 19.34
CA GLY A 103 -11.86 -14.17 17.95
C GLY A 103 -13.12 -13.54 17.34
N ARG A 104 -13.72 -12.53 18.00
CA ARG A 104 -14.87 -11.78 17.49
C ARG A 104 -14.42 -10.42 17.01
N PHE A 105 -14.84 -10.02 15.81
CA PHE A 105 -14.38 -8.78 15.16
C PHE A 105 -15.55 -7.81 14.93
N PRO A 106 -16.02 -7.10 15.99
CA PRO A 106 -17.10 -6.13 15.85
C PRO A 106 -16.65 -4.89 15.07
N TYR A 107 -17.61 -4.12 14.54
CA TYR A 107 -17.31 -2.87 13.84
C TYR A 107 -16.49 -1.93 14.73
N THR A 108 -15.43 -1.31 14.19
CA THR A 108 -14.64 -0.28 14.86
C THR A 108 -13.96 0.62 13.83
N ASP A 109 -13.46 1.79 14.23
CA ASP A 109 -12.69 2.67 13.37
C ASP A 109 -11.24 2.21 13.19
N LEU A 110 -10.65 2.55 12.04
CA LEU A 110 -9.30 2.16 11.65
C LEU A 110 -8.24 2.58 12.69
N SER A 111 -8.40 3.75 13.32
CA SER A 111 -7.46 4.21 14.35
C SER A 111 -7.39 3.30 15.56
N TYR A 112 -8.49 2.64 15.98
CA TYR A 112 -8.43 1.63 17.05
C TYR A 112 -7.67 0.36 16.61
N VAL A 113 -7.84 -0.05 15.35
CA VAL A 113 -7.12 -1.18 14.78
C VAL A 113 -5.61 -0.92 14.82
N PHE A 114 -5.17 0.28 14.45
CA PHE A 114 -3.76 0.67 14.53
C PHE A 114 -3.18 0.59 15.94
N VAL A 115 -3.89 1.08 16.96
CA VAL A 115 -3.42 0.95 18.35
C VAL A 115 -3.20 -0.51 18.74
N CYS A 116 -4.13 -1.40 18.38
CA CYS A 116 -3.98 -2.83 18.64
C CYS A 116 -2.83 -3.46 17.84
N LEU A 117 -2.60 -3.04 16.60
CA LEU A 117 -1.44 -3.50 15.83
C LEU A 117 -0.12 -3.03 16.45
N TYR A 118 -0.05 -1.79 16.94
CA TYR A 118 1.10 -1.30 17.70
C TYR A 118 1.32 -2.13 18.96
N GLU A 119 0.27 -2.48 19.72
CA GLU A 119 0.40 -3.42 20.84
C GLU A 119 1.04 -4.75 20.41
N LEU A 120 0.51 -5.37 19.35
CA LEU A 120 0.97 -6.67 18.85
C LEU A 120 2.43 -6.62 18.37
N ILE A 121 2.85 -5.55 17.69
CA ILE A 121 4.24 -5.36 17.26
C ILE A 121 5.19 -5.39 18.48
N HIS A 122 4.80 -4.77 19.60
CA HIS A 122 5.61 -4.66 20.81
C HIS A 122 5.51 -5.86 21.77
N GLY A 123 4.87 -6.96 21.37
CA GLY A 123 4.77 -8.14 22.23
C GLY A 123 3.64 -8.08 23.27
N VAL A 124 2.69 -7.16 23.12
CA VAL A 124 1.56 -7.05 24.03
C VAL A 124 0.40 -7.92 23.52
N GLY A 125 -0.09 -8.82 24.37
CA GLY A 125 -1.25 -9.67 24.08
C GLY A 125 -0.92 -11.03 23.44
N TRP A 126 0.33 -11.46 23.44
CA TRP A 126 0.73 -12.82 23.04
C TRP A 126 1.96 -13.32 23.81
N GLU A 127 2.10 -14.64 23.92
CA GLU A 127 3.21 -15.30 24.62
C GLU A 127 4.28 -15.84 23.66
N SER A 128 3.88 -16.15 22.42
CA SER A 128 4.80 -16.59 21.37
C SER A 128 4.68 -15.73 20.12
N PRO A 129 5.78 -15.46 19.41
CA PRO A 129 5.74 -14.72 18.15
C PRO A 129 4.78 -15.32 17.12
N ARG A 130 4.62 -16.65 17.11
CA ARG A 130 3.65 -17.32 16.22
C ARG A 130 2.22 -16.89 16.52
N GLN A 131 1.85 -16.81 17.79
CA GLN A 131 0.53 -16.32 18.22
C GLN A 131 0.33 -14.84 17.86
N GLY A 132 1.37 -14.00 18.01
CA GLY A 132 1.33 -12.61 17.58
C GLY A 132 1.08 -12.46 16.08
N TYR A 133 1.80 -13.22 15.27
CA TYR A 133 1.57 -13.30 13.82
C TYR A 133 0.14 -13.72 13.47
N GLU A 134 -0.39 -14.76 14.12
CA GLU A 134 -1.77 -15.22 13.89
C GLU A 134 -2.81 -14.15 14.26
N GLN A 135 -2.60 -13.42 15.35
CA GLN A 135 -3.46 -12.29 15.72
C GLN A 135 -3.42 -11.14 14.70
N MET A 136 -2.22 -10.77 14.22
CA MET A 136 -2.06 -9.77 13.16
C MET A 136 -2.79 -10.21 11.88
N MET A 137 -2.64 -11.48 11.49
CA MET A 137 -3.33 -12.03 10.31
C MET A 137 -4.84 -12.08 10.48
N ASN A 138 -5.35 -12.41 11.66
CA ASN A 138 -6.79 -12.41 11.93
C ASN A 138 -7.39 -11.00 11.85
N LEU A 139 -6.71 -10.01 12.42
CA LEU A 139 -7.09 -8.59 12.27
C LEU A 139 -7.09 -8.17 10.80
N TRP A 140 -6.05 -8.54 10.05
CA TRP A 140 -5.95 -8.22 8.63
C TRP A 140 -7.10 -8.87 7.83
N ASN A 141 -7.40 -10.14 8.09
CA ASN A 141 -8.49 -10.85 7.41
C ASN A 141 -9.87 -10.26 7.73
N ALA A 142 -10.08 -9.82 8.98
CA ALA A 142 -11.35 -9.25 9.40
C ALA A 142 -11.59 -7.83 8.86
N TYR A 143 -10.55 -6.98 8.81
CA TYR A 143 -10.71 -5.55 8.50
C TYR A 143 -10.11 -5.10 7.17
N GLY A 144 -9.26 -5.89 6.51
CA GLY A 144 -8.54 -5.49 5.29
C GLY A 144 -9.45 -5.16 4.10
N ASN A 145 -10.58 -5.85 3.96
CA ASN A 145 -11.59 -5.54 2.94
C ASN A 145 -12.36 -4.25 3.25
N ARG A 146 -12.55 -3.94 4.55
CA ARG A 146 -13.28 -2.76 4.99
C ARG A 146 -12.43 -1.49 4.88
N TYR A 147 -11.14 -1.62 5.19
CA TYR A 147 -10.19 -0.51 5.15
C TYR A 147 -9.07 -0.86 4.17
N PRO A 148 -9.23 -0.60 2.85
CA PRO A 148 -8.21 -0.94 1.86
C PRO A 148 -6.82 -0.37 2.18
N LYS A 149 -6.77 0.84 2.78
CA LYS A 149 -5.53 1.49 3.23
C LYS A 149 -4.73 0.65 4.26
N LEU A 150 -5.40 -0.23 5.01
CA LEU A 150 -4.74 -1.10 5.99
C LEU A 150 -3.83 -2.14 5.30
N ASN A 151 -4.14 -2.55 4.08
CA ASN A 151 -3.45 -3.67 3.43
C ASN A 151 -1.97 -3.40 3.16
N ASP A 152 -1.62 -2.17 2.78
CA ASP A 152 -0.22 -1.81 2.50
C ASP A 152 0.60 -1.79 3.80
N TYR A 153 0.08 -1.19 4.88
CA TYR A 153 0.71 -1.24 6.20
C TYR A 153 0.87 -2.67 6.71
N MET A 154 -0.18 -3.49 6.60
CA MET A 154 -0.14 -4.85 7.09
C MET A 154 0.85 -5.72 6.32
N ALA A 155 0.98 -5.54 5.00
CA ALA A 155 1.96 -6.28 4.23
C ALA A 155 3.39 -5.95 4.68
N GLU A 156 3.70 -4.68 4.93
CA GLU A 156 5.02 -4.27 5.42
C GLU A 156 5.25 -4.75 6.86
N TRP A 157 4.33 -4.47 7.79
CA TRP A 157 4.51 -4.77 9.21
C TRP A 157 4.51 -6.26 9.51
N VAL A 158 3.64 -7.05 8.85
CA VAL A 158 3.64 -8.51 9.04
C VAL A 158 4.90 -9.12 8.43
N SER A 159 5.39 -8.60 7.29
CA SER A 159 6.66 -9.07 6.72
C SER A 159 7.84 -8.78 7.65
N ASP A 160 7.91 -7.58 8.20
CA ASP A 160 8.94 -7.19 9.18
C ASP A 160 8.86 -8.07 10.42
N PHE A 161 7.66 -8.32 10.93
CA PHE A 161 7.43 -9.19 12.07
C PHE A 161 7.92 -10.63 11.81
N VAL A 162 7.60 -11.20 10.64
CA VAL A 162 8.05 -12.54 10.23
C VAL A 162 9.58 -12.61 10.15
N LEU A 163 10.22 -11.57 9.62
CA LEU A 163 11.67 -11.50 9.46
C LEU A 163 12.41 -11.37 10.79
N VAL A 164 11.97 -10.45 11.65
CA VAL A 164 12.56 -10.20 12.98
C VAL A 164 12.46 -11.45 13.86
N HIS A 165 11.30 -12.10 13.88
CA HIS A 165 11.06 -13.30 14.71
C HIS A 165 11.44 -14.62 14.02
N ARG A 166 11.91 -14.57 12.76
CA ARG A 166 12.34 -15.73 11.97
C ARG A 166 11.31 -16.86 11.92
N LEU A 167 10.05 -16.51 11.67
CA LEU A 167 8.92 -17.46 11.77
C LEU A 167 8.88 -18.55 10.68
N GLY A 168 9.75 -18.46 9.67
CA GLY A 168 9.78 -19.42 8.55
C GLY A 168 8.50 -19.43 7.71
N VAL A 169 7.75 -18.32 7.72
CA VAL A 169 6.53 -18.16 6.92
C VAL A 169 6.90 -17.59 5.54
N PRO A 170 6.41 -18.17 4.43
CA PRO A 170 6.59 -17.61 3.09
C PRO A 170 6.05 -16.19 3.00
N LEU A 171 6.88 -15.24 2.56
CA LEU A 171 6.47 -13.85 2.43
C LEU A 171 5.58 -13.61 1.21
N ILE A 172 5.58 -14.52 0.23
CA ILE A 172 4.93 -14.32 -1.06
C ILE A 172 3.43 -14.01 -0.92
N GLY A 173 2.74 -14.75 -0.04
CA GLY A 173 1.31 -14.56 0.20
C GLY A 173 0.98 -13.31 1.00
N LEU A 174 1.96 -12.71 1.71
CA LEU A 174 1.79 -11.43 2.40
C LEU A 174 1.96 -10.28 1.41
N ILE A 175 3.01 -10.38 0.59
CA ILE A 175 3.38 -9.41 -0.42
C ILE A 175 2.26 -9.31 -1.48
N GLU A 176 1.71 -10.43 -1.96
CA GLU A 176 0.65 -10.45 -2.96
C GLU A 176 -0.68 -9.82 -2.51
N ARG A 177 -0.85 -9.56 -1.20
CA ARG A 177 -2.05 -8.91 -0.65
C ARG A 177 -1.99 -7.37 -0.68
N SER A 178 -0.84 -6.76 -0.98
CA SER A 178 -0.68 -5.31 -1.10
C SER A 178 -0.56 -4.83 -2.54
N GLY A 179 -0.78 -3.52 -2.76
CA GLY A 179 -0.63 -2.92 -4.08
C GLY A 179 0.83 -2.89 -4.57
N ALA A 180 1.79 -2.88 -3.63
CA ALA A 180 3.24 -2.78 -3.89
C ALA A 180 3.92 -4.15 -4.17
N ALA A 181 3.14 -5.23 -4.30
CA ALA A 181 3.56 -6.63 -4.24
C ALA A 181 4.75 -7.11 -5.11
N ARG A 182 5.20 -6.35 -6.10
CA ARG A 182 6.11 -6.89 -7.14
C ARG A 182 7.35 -6.06 -7.39
N SER A 183 7.55 -4.94 -6.72
CA SER A 183 8.73 -4.08 -6.93
C SER A 183 9.77 -4.19 -5.81
N GLY A 184 9.39 -4.64 -4.62
CA GLY A 184 10.24 -4.59 -3.42
C GLY A 184 11.35 -5.64 -3.31
N GLU A 185 12.33 -5.35 -2.44
CA GLU A 185 13.48 -6.20 -2.13
C GLU A 185 13.06 -7.52 -1.45
N LEU A 186 11.92 -7.53 -0.74
CA LEU A 186 11.36 -8.74 -0.13
C LEU A 186 10.86 -9.75 -1.17
N PHE A 187 10.39 -9.27 -2.32
CA PHE A 187 9.96 -10.16 -3.41
C PHE A 187 11.15 -10.90 -4.01
N ASP A 188 12.28 -10.20 -4.24
CA ASP A 188 13.53 -10.82 -4.70
C ASP A 188 14.07 -11.87 -3.70
N LEU A 189 13.98 -11.53 -2.40
CA LEU A 189 14.37 -12.45 -1.32
C LEU A 189 13.52 -13.73 -1.36
N GLU A 190 12.20 -13.58 -1.49
CA GLU A 190 11.27 -14.71 -1.49
C GLU A 190 11.38 -15.55 -2.76
N LEU A 191 11.56 -14.94 -3.94
CA LEU A 191 11.84 -15.68 -5.18
C LEU A 191 13.09 -16.56 -5.04
N GLY A 192 14.14 -16.06 -4.40
CA GLY A 192 15.34 -16.83 -4.10
C GLY A 192 15.08 -18.01 -3.18
N ARG A 193 14.31 -17.80 -2.10
CA ARG A 193 13.91 -18.86 -1.18
C ARG A 193 13.06 -19.93 -1.87
N MET A 194 12.04 -19.53 -2.62
CA MET A 194 11.17 -20.45 -3.38
C MET A 194 11.99 -21.28 -4.37
N LEU A 195 12.88 -20.67 -5.15
CA LEU A 195 13.72 -21.40 -6.10
C LEU A 195 14.68 -22.38 -5.43
N ALA A 196 15.13 -22.11 -4.20
CA ALA A 196 16.08 -22.97 -3.49
C ALA A 196 15.39 -24.13 -2.76
N GLU A 197 14.23 -23.87 -2.14
CA GLU A 197 13.56 -24.81 -1.24
C GLU A 197 12.39 -25.55 -1.92
N ASP A 198 11.57 -24.84 -2.69
CA ASP A 198 10.36 -25.38 -3.31
C ASP A 198 10.03 -24.71 -4.64
N ALA A 199 10.85 -25.00 -5.66
CA ALA A 199 10.69 -24.45 -7.00
C ALA A 199 9.35 -24.85 -7.66
N ALA A 200 8.67 -25.88 -7.16
CA ALA A 200 7.38 -26.34 -7.68
C ALA A 200 6.21 -25.44 -7.25
N SER A 201 6.35 -24.68 -6.16
CA SER A 201 5.35 -23.73 -5.67
C SER A 201 5.25 -22.44 -6.51
N MET A 202 6.21 -22.19 -7.40
CA MET A 202 6.25 -20.95 -8.18
C MET A 202 5.10 -20.86 -9.19
N THR A 203 4.55 -19.67 -9.36
CA THR A 203 3.54 -19.39 -10.39
C THR A 203 4.18 -18.91 -11.69
N LEU A 204 3.45 -19.00 -12.80
CA LEU A 204 3.90 -18.44 -14.08
C LEU A 204 4.17 -16.93 -13.95
N GLU A 205 3.32 -16.19 -13.22
CA GLU A 205 3.48 -14.76 -12.98
C GLU A 205 4.84 -14.44 -12.34
N GLN A 206 5.22 -15.19 -11.28
CA GLN A 206 6.50 -15.03 -10.59
C GLN A 206 7.68 -15.38 -11.51
N ILE A 207 7.59 -16.47 -12.27
CA ILE A 207 8.64 -16.90 -13.20
C ILE A 207 8.86 -15.87 -14.32
N LEU A 208 7.79 -15.21 -14.79
CA LEU A 208 7.92 -14.17 -15.81
C LEU A 208 8.71 -12.96 -15.34
N THR A 209 8.71 -12.64 -14.03
CA THR A 209 9.56 -11.58 -13.49
C THR A 209 11.06 -11.90 -13.62
N LEU A 210 11.41 -13.19 -13.74
CA LEU A 210 12.77 -13.71 -13.91
C LEU A 210 13.16 -13.90 -15.38
N SER A 211 12.30 -13.54 -16.34
CA SER A 211 12.49 -13.75 -17.78
C SER A 211 12.49 -12.42 -18.54
N ASP A 212 13.30 -12.34 -19.61
CA ASP A 212 13.25 -11.25 -20.58
C ASP A 212 12.18 -11.48 -21.67
N TYR A 213 11.65 -12.70 -21.73
CA TYR A 213 10.55 -13.07 -22.63
C TYR A 213 9.22 -13.12 -21.89
N ASP A 214 8.28 -12.30 -22.34
CA ASP A 214 6.90 -12.30 -21.88
C ASP A 214 6.04 -13.21 -22.77
N VAL A 215 5.66 -14.37 -22.21
CA VAL A 215 4.83 -15.37 -22.90
C VAL A 215 3.43 -14.83 -23.21
N ARG A 216 2.93 -13.84 -22.46
CA ARG A 216 1.58 -13.28 -22.64
C ARG A 216 1.44 -12.54 -23.97
N ARG A 217 2.55 -12.05 -24.51
CA ARG A 217 2.62 -11.38 -25.82
C ARG A 217 2.67 -12.38 -26.99
N SER A 218 2.80 -13.67 -26.71
CA SER A 218 2.84 -14.70 -27.75
C SER A 218 1.45 -14.96 -28.34
N LYS A 219 1.39 -15.11 -29.66
CA LYS A 219 0.18 -15.59 -30.36
C LYS A 219 -0.30 -16.93 -29.81
N PHE A 220 0.62 -17.81 -29.44
CA PHE A 220 0.26 -19.10 -28.87
C PHE A 220 -0.47 -18.95 -27.53
N TYR A 221 0.00 -18.04 -26.67
CA TYR A 221 -0.64 -17.81 -25.37
C TYR A 221 -2.04 -17.20 -25.52
N ALA A 222 -2.21 -16.29 -26.48
CA ALA A 222 -3.52 -15.71 -26.82
C ALA A 222 -4.49 -16.76 -27.43
N ASP A 223 -3.99 -17.62 -28.32
CA ASP A 223 -4.79 -18.57 -29.10
C ASP A 223 -4.89 -19.95 -28.42
N GLY A 224 -5.27 -19.99 -27.13
CA GLY A 224 -5.57 -21.24 -26.40
C GLY A 224 -4.36 -21.96 -25.77
N GLY A 225 -3.17 -21.36 -25.81
CA GLY A 225 -1.97 -21.85 -25.11
C GLY A 225 -1.85 -21.41 -23.65
N ARG A 226 -2.72 -20.50 -23.18
CA ARG A 226 -2.71 -19.94 -21.81
C ARG A 226 -2.63 -21.01 -20.72
N GLU A 227 -3.67 -21.85 -20.61
CA GLU A 227 -3.79 -22.87 -19.56
C GLU A 227 -2.58 -23.81 -19.54
N ARG A 228 -2.07 -24.17 -20.73
CA ARG A 228 -0.91 -25.05 -20.88
C ARG A 228 0.37 -24.37 -20.40
N MET A 229 0.56 -23.08 -20.67
CA MET A 229 1.72 -22.36 -20.19
C MET A 229 1.67 -22.16 -18.67
N GLU A 230 0.50 -21.83 -18.13
CA GLU A 230 0.30 -21.68 -16.67
C GLU A 230 0.54 -22.99 -15.93
N GLU A 231 0.14 -24.12 -16.53
CA GLU A 231 0.34 -25.44 -15.94
C GLU A 231 1.78 -25.95 -16.08
N TYR A 232 2.34 -25.97 -17.29
CA TYR A 232 3.59 -26.68 -17.56
C TYR A 232 4.84 -25.85 -17.35
N ALA A 233 4.79 -24.52 -17.50
CA ALA A 233 6.01 -23.71 -17.37
C ALA A 233 6.60 -23.78 -15.95
N PRO A 234 5.82 -23.65 -14.85
CA PRO A 234 6.35 -23.87 -13.50
C PRO A 234 6.94 -25.26 -13.28
N GLN A 235 6.25 -26.29 -13.78
CA GLN A 235 6.70 -27.68 -13.66
C GLN A 235 8.03 -27.90 -14.38
N VAL A 236 8.24 -27.28 -15.55
CA VAL A 236 9.51 -27.34 -16.27
C VAL A 236 10.63 -26.65 -15.49
N ILE A 237 10.38 -25.48 -14.89
CA ILE A 237 11.39 -24.82 -14.04
C ILE A 237 11.79 -25.72 -12.87
N ALA A 238 10.80 -26.30 -12.17
CA ALA A 238 11.04 -27.23 -11.06
C ALA A 238 11.79 -28.49 -11.51
N LEU A 239 11.42 -29.08 -12.66
CA LEU A 239 12.07 -30.25 -13.24
C LEU A 239 13.54 -29.99 -13.54
N VAL A 240 13.84 -28.87 -14.21
CA VAL A 240 15.21 -28.49 -14.56
C VAL A 240 16.02 -28.17 -13.31
N HIS A 241 15.41 -27.51 -12.32
CA HIS A 241 16.03 -27.29 -11.01
C HIS A 241 16.45 -28.62 -10.36
N SER A 242 15.52 -29.57 -10.21
CA SER A 242 15.82 -30.87 -9.62
C SER A 242 16.84 -31.69 -10.43
N PHE A 243 16.83 -31.57 -11.76
CA PHE A 243 17.82 -32.21 -12.61
C PHE A 243 19.23 -31.66 -12.38
N LEU A 244 19.39 -30.33 -12.31
CA LEU A 244 20.67 -29.71 -12.02
C LEU A 244 21.17 -30.08 -10.62
N GLN A 245 20.30 -30.09 -9.62
CA GLN A 245 20.66 -30.54 -8.27
C GLN A 245 21.18 -31.98 -8.27
N LYS A 246 20.50 -32.90 -8.96
CA LYS A 246 20.90 -34.32 -9.03
C LYS A 246 22.19 -34.55 -9.81
N THR A 247 22.44 -33.78 -10.87
CA THR A 247 23.59 -34.00 -11.78
C THR A 247 24.84 -33.25 -11.35
N THR A 248 24.69 -32.06 -10.78
CA THR A 248 25.81 -31.16 -10.46
C THR A 248 25.94 -30.84 -8.97
N GLY A 249 24.96 -31.23 -8.15
CA GLY A 249 24.89 -30.86 -6.73
C GLY A 249 24.46 -29.41 -6.49
N LYS A 250 24.09 -28.67 -7.54
CA LYS A 250 23.74 -27.23 -7.51
C LYS A 250 22.39 -26.99 -8.14
N GLY A 251 21.58 -26.11 -7.54
CA GLY A 251 20.28 -25.71 -8.10
C GLY A 251 20.41 -24.71 -9.25
N LEU A 252 19.27 -24.27 -9.79
CA LEU A 252 19.22 -23.22 -10.83
C LEU A 252 19.94 -21.95 -10.37
N VAL A 253 19.62 -21.46 -9.16
CA VAL A 253 20.21 -20.24 -8.59
C VAL A 253 21.73 -20.42 -8.44
N ASP A 254 22.19 -21.48 -7.77
CA ASP A 254 23.63 -21.73 -7.54
C ASP A 254 24.46 -21.89 -8.84
N THR A 255 23.81 -22.35 -9.91
CA THR A 255 24.47 -22.60 -11.20
C THR A 255 24.70 -21.30 -11.96
N PHE A 256 23.71 -20.41 -11.98
CA PHE A 256 23.72 -19.22 -12.86
C PHE A 256 23.88 -17.90 -12.11
N TYR A 257 23.50 -17.83 -10.83
CA TYR A 257 23.72 -16.68 -9.96
C TYR A 257 25.01 -16.89 -9.14
N LYS A 258 26.06 -16.16 -9.52
CA LYS A 258 27.34 -16.13 -8.80
C LYS A 258 27.51 -14.91 -7.88
N GLY A 259 26.47 -14.09 -7.76
CA GLY A 259 26.49 -12.91 -6.91
C GLY A 259 26.39 -13.29 -5.43
N THR A 260 26.89 -12.44 -4.55
CA THR A 260 26.76 -12.60 -3.10
C THR A 260 25.48 -11.96 -2.53
N GLY A 261 24.58 -11.47 -3.40
CA GLY A 261 23.45 -10.63 -3.01
C GLY A 261 23.86 -9.19 -2.66
N LYS A 262 22.88 -8.29 -2.69
CA LYS A 262 23.00 -6.91 -2.21
C LYS A 262 22.72 -6.91 -0.70
N LYS A 263 23.61 -6.32 0.09
CA LYS A 263 23.32 -6.04 1.50
C LYS A 263 22.44 -4.80 1.57
N ILE A 264 21.33 -4.89 2.27
CA ILE A 264 20.36 -3.81 2.46
C ILE A 264 20.10 -3.64 3.96
N GLU A 265 19.80 -2.41 4.37
CA GLU A 265 19.35 -2.09 5.73
C GLU A 265 17.89 -1.65 5.62
N ARG A 266 16.98 -2.54 6.00
CA ARG A 266 15.55 -2.28 5.93
C ARG A 266 15.07 -1.72 7.26
N TYR A 267 14.43 -0.55 7.26
CA TYR A 267 13.80 0.00 8.46
C TYR A 267 12.59 -0.83 8.86
N LEU A 268 12.48 -1.14 10.14
CA LEU A 268 11.42 -1.97 10.68
C LEU A 268 10.18 -1.14 11.03
N PHE A 269 9.01 -1.69 10.70
CA PHE A 269 7.69 -1.16 11.08
C PHE A 269 7.50 0.32 10.70
N ARG A 270 7.92 0.69 9.48
CA ARG A 270 7.77 2.05 8.95
C ARG A 270 6.34 2.58 9.11
N SER A 271 6.23 3.86 9.43
CA SER A 271 4.95 4.56 9.62
C SER A 271 4.07 3.99 10.75
N SER A 272 4.66 3.29 11.72
CA SER A 272 4.00 2.86 12.96
C SER A 272 4.57 3.59 14.17
N ILE A 273 3.81 3.66 15.26
CA ILE A 273 4.36 4.06 16.56
C ILE A 273 5.17 2.88 17.09
N TYR A 274 6.47 2.86 16.81
CA TYR A 274 7.37 1.76 17.08
C TYR A 274 8.62 2.19 17.87
N ASP A 275 8.81 1.57 19.04
CA ASP A 275 10.02 1.75 19.85
C ASP A 275 11.14 0.82 19.37
N ALA A 276 12.16 1.43 18.78
CA ALA A 276 13.33 0.75 18.24
C ALA A 276 14.17 0.00 19.29
N GLU A 277 13.96 0.20 20.59
CA GLU A 277 14.61 -0.63 21.62
C GLU A 277 14.10 -2.08 21.62
N THR A 278 12.94 -2.34 21.02
CA THR A 278 12.34 -3.68 20.98
C THR A 278 13.10 -4.63 20.05
N TYR A 279 13.35 -4.23 18.81
CA TYR A 279 14.03 -5.07 17.81
C TYR A 279 15.15 -4.36 17.02
N GLY A 280 15.45 -3.11 17.35
CA GLY A 280 16.33 -2.24 16.56
C GLY A 280 15.58 -1.39 15.54
N ARG A 281 16.27 -0.39 14.98
CA ARG A 281 15.72 0.50 13.93
C ARG A 281 15.68 -0.18 12.56
N THR A 282 16.73 -0.92 12.23
CA THR A 282 16.87 -1.57 10.92
C THR A 282 17.20 -3.05 11.08
N LEU A 283 16.82 -3.81 10.06
CA LEU A 283 17.21 -5.20 9.87
C LEU A 283 18.10 -5.33 8.64
N SER A 284 19.29 -5.85 8.88
CA SER A 284 20.27 -6.11 7.82
C SER A 284 19.90 -7.38 7.06
N LEU A 285 19.58 -7.24 5.77
CA LEU A 285 19.22 -8.36 4.90
C LEU A 285 20.22 -8.48 3.75
N ARG A 286 20.33 -9.69 3.22
CA ARG A 286 21.11 -9.97 2.02
C ARG A 286 20.19 -10.53 0.95
N VAL A 287 19.84 -9.69 -0.01
CA VAL A 287 18.84 -10.00 -1.03
C VAL A 287 19.53 -10.44 -2.32
N PRO A 288 19.16 -11.61 -2.89
CA PRO A 288 19.71 -12.05 -4.16
C PRO A 288 19.08 -11.24 -5.30
N GLU A 289 19.91 -10.62 -6.15
CA GLU A 289 19.43 -9.82 -7.28
C GLU A 289 19.13 -10.70 -8.52
N LEU A 290 18.25 -11.70 -8.35
CA LEU A 290 17.93 -12.68 -9.40
C LEU A 290 17.31 -12.01 -10.62
N ARG A 291 16.37 -11.09 -10.40
CA ARG A 291 15.69 -10.33 -11.46
C ARG A 291 16.63 -9.42 -12.26
N LYS A 292 17.83 -9.12 -11.75
CA LYS A 292 18.83 -8.30 -12.44
C LYS A 292 20.01 -9.10 -12.99
N CYS A 293 20.07 -10.41 -12.74
CA CYS A 293 21.20 -11.26 -13.13
C CYS A 293 21.07 -11.75 -14.59
N PRO A 294 21.88 -11.24 -15.55
CA PRO A 294 21.67 -11.56 -16.96
C PRO A 294 21.83 -13.05 -17.32
N PRO A 295 22.85 -13.79 -16.82
CA PRO A 295 22.97 -15.23 -17.10
C PRO A 295 21.77 -16.05 -16.62
N PHE A 296 21.26 -15.74 -15.43
CA PHE A 296 20.11 -16.42 -14.86
C PHE A 296 18.83 -16.13 -15.66
N ARG A 297 18.55 -14.85 -15.93
CA ARG A 297 17.40 -14.42 -16.73
C ARG A 297 17.41 -15.00 -18.13
N TYR A 298 18.58 -15.00 -18.77
CA TYR A 298 18.76 -15.60 -20.08
C TYR A 298 18.38 -17.08 -20.05
N TYR A 299 18.86 -17.83 -19.07
CA TYR A 299 18.55 -19.26 -18.97
C TYR A 299 17.05 -19.52 -18.74
N VAL A 300 16.41 -18.82 -17.81
CA VAL A 300 14.95 -18.91 -17.58
C VAL A 300 14.18 -18.57 -18.85
N THR A 301 14.60 -17.53 -19.58
CA THR A 301 14.03 -17.16 -20.88
C THR A 301 14.11 -18.30 -21.88
N GLN A 302 15.27 -18.97 -21.98
CA GLN A 302 15.44 -20.11 -22.89
C GLN A 302 14.55 -21.30 -22.49
N LEU A 303 14.38 -21.56 -21.19
CA LEU A 303 13.47 -22.60 -20.69
C LEU A 303 12.02 -22.33 -21.09
N LEU A 304 11.54 -21.09 -20.91
CA LEU A 304 10.18 -20.71 -21.30
C LEU A 304 9.96 -20.83 -22.81
N ARG A 305 10.90 -20.34 -23.63
CA ARG A 305 10.79 -20.40 -25.09
C ARG A 305 10.85 -21.84 -25.62
N CYS A 306 11.67 -22.70 -24.99
CA CYS A 306 11.73 -24.12 -25.31
C CYS A 306 10.40 -24.81 -24.96
N THR A 307 9.91 -24.58 -23.74
CA THR A 307 8.62 -25.11 -23.27
C THR A 307 7.50 -24.73 -24.22
N GLU A 308 7.40 -23.46 -24.59
CA GLU A 308 6.38 -22.98 -25.53
C GLU A 308 6.51 -23.62 -26.91
N ASN A 309 7.72 -23.73 -27.47
CA ASN A 309 7.93 -24.40 -28.75
C ASN A 309 7.48 -25.87 -28.73
N LYS A 310 7.71 -26.57 -27.61
CA LYS A 310 7.29 -27.96 -27.44
C LYS A 310 5.78 -28.09 -27.27
N LEU A 311 5.16 -27.17 -26.53
CA LEU A 311 3.70 -27.12 -26.43
C LEU A 311 3.06 -26.81 -27.79
N ARG A 312 3.61 -25.87 -28.57
CA ARG A 312 3.15 -25.59 -29.94
C ARG A 312 3.23 -26.83 -30.84
N GLU A 313 4.31 -27.61 -30.74
CA GLU A 313 4.47 -28.87 -31.48
C GLU A 313 3.41 -29.90 -31.07
N LEU A 314 3.18 -30.09 -29.77
CA LEU A 314 2.21 -31.04 -29.23
C LEU A 314 0.75 -30.68 -29.53
N THR A 315 0.45 -29.38 -29.65
CA THR A 315 -0.90 -28.89 -30.01
C THR A 315 -1.07 -28.66 -31.51
N GLY A 316 -0.04 -28.89 -32.33
CA GLY A 316 -0.10 -28.62 -33.79
C GLY A 316 -0.19 -27.14 -34.16
N PHE A 317 0.24 -26.23 -33.27
CA PHE A 317 0.24 -24.79 -33.52
C PHE A 317 1.35 -24.41 -34.51
N LYS A 318 1.02 -23.59 -35.51
CA LYS A 318 1.96 -23.21 -36.58
C LYS A 318 2.96 -22.16 -36.09
N GLY A 319 4.23 -22.37 -36.45
CA GLY A 319 5.31 -21.40 -36.20
C GLY A 319 6.08 -21.65 -34.91
N ARG A 320 7.42 -21.52 -34.98
CA ARG A 320 8.34 -21.74 -33.87
C ARG A 320 9.09 -20.46 -33.51
N LEU A 321 9.33 -20.24 -32.23
CA LEU A 321 10.23 -19.21 -31.73
C LEU A 321 11.67 -19.56 -32.15
N ARG A 322 12.37 -18.60 -32.75
CA ARG A 322 13.77 -18.75 -33.24
C ARG A 322 14.79 -18.39 -32.17
N GLY A 323 15.98 -18.97 -32.23
CA GLY A 323 17.07 -18.62 -31.30
C GLY A 323 16.83 -19.15 -29.89
N VAL A 324 16.27 -20.37 -29.78
CA VAL A 324 16.26 -21.13 -28.54
C VAL A 324 17.58 -21.88 -28.45
N THR A 325 18.34 -21.64 -27.38
CA THR A 325 19.67 -22.23 -27.17
C THR A 325 19.74 -22.83 -25.78
N LEU A 326 19.58 -24.14 -25.68
CA LEU A 326 19.77 -24.91 -24.45
C LEU A 326 20.72 -26.09 -24.71
N LYS A 327 21.28 -26.66 -23.65
CA LYS A 327 22.03 -27.93 -23.76
C LYS A 327 21.08 -29.03 -24.20
N SER A 328 21.52 -29.91 -25.11
CA SER A 328 20.70 -30.99 -25.66
C SER A 328 20.12 -31.92 -24.58
N GLU A 329 20.83 -32.11 -23.47
CA GLU A 329 20.35 -32.88 -22.31
C GLU A 329 19.11 -32.23 -21.67
N THR A 330 19.13 -30.91 -21.47
CA THR A 330 18.01 -30.15 -20.89
C THR A 330 16.81 -30.14 -21.85
N GLU A 331 17.04 -29.95 -23.15
CA GLU A 331 15.96 -29.99 -24.15
C GLU A 331 15.29 -31.37 -24.22
N ALA A 332 16.09 -32.44 -24.20
CA ALA A 332 15.58 -33.81 -24.19
C ALA A 332 14.80 -34.12 -22.91
N LEU A 333 15.23 -33.58 -21.77
CA LEU A 333 14.52 -33.70 -20.50
C LEU A 333 13.13 -33.03 -20.56
N ILE A 334 13.06 -31.79 -21.05
CA ILE A 334 11.81 -31.05 -21.21
C ILE A 334 10.88 -31.79 -22.17
N GLN A 335 11.41 -32.25 -23.31
CA GLN A 335 10.64 -33.00 -24.30
C GLN A 335 10.02 -34.27 -23.69
N ARG A 336 10.83 -35.12 -23.05
CA ARG A 336 10.37 -36.38 -22.46
C ARG A 336 9.31 -36.16 -21.39
N PHE A 337 9.46 -35.10 -20.60
CA PHE A 337 8.48 -34.72 -19.59
C PHE A 337 7.14 -34.34 -20.23
N LEU A 338 7.15 -33.38 -21.16
CA LEU A 338 5.93 -32.90 -21.80
C LEU A 338 5.22 -33.99 -22.61
N ASP A 339 5.96 -34.83 -23.34
CA ASP A 339 5.38 -35.96 -24.08
C ASP A 339 4.65 -36.94 -23.14
N ARG A 340 5.25 -37.23 -21.98
CA ARG A 340 4.65 -38.12 -20.98
C ARG A 340 3.36 -37.54 -20.40
N GLU A 341 3.39 -36.28 -19.97
CA GLU A 341 2.22 -35.63 -19.37
C GLU A 341 1.08 -35.47 -20.39
N PHE A 342 1.39 -35.14 -21.65
CA PHE A 342 0.38 -35.08 -22.72
C PHE A 342 -0.16 -36.44 -23.11
N ALA A 343 0.67 -37.49 -23.14
CA ALA A 343 0.21 -38.85 -23.42
C ALA A 343 -0.73 -39.36 -22.30
N ALA A 344 -0.36 -39.14 -21.03
CA ALA A 344 -1.17 -39.52 -19.88
C ALA A 344 -2.55 -38.84 -19.89
N LYS A 345 -2.61 -37.55 -20.24
CA LYS A 345 -3.88 -36.82 -20.36
C LYS A 345 -4.73 -37.27 -21.54
N LYS A 346 -4.13 -37.61 -22.69
CA LYS A 346 -4.87 -38.18 -23.83
C LYS A 346 -5.53 -39.52 -23.50
N SER A 347 -4.90 -40.35 -22.66
CA SER A 347 -5.50 -41.60 -22.19
C SER A 347 -6.55 -41.43 -21.09
N ALA A 348 -6.57 -40.29 -20.39
CA ALA A 348 -7.48 -40.04 -19.27
C ALA A 348 -8.84 -39.44 -19.69
N VAL A 349 -8.98 -38.92 -20.91
CA VAL A 349 -10.28 -38.53 -21.45
C VAL A 349 -11.03 -39.82 -21.84
N PRO A 350 -12.16 -40.18 -21.19
CA PRO A 350 -12.88 -41.38 -21.55
C PRO A 350 -13.41 -41.21 -22.98
N SER A 351 -12.99 -42.09 -23.88
CA SER A 351 -13.58 -42.21 -25.20
C SER A 351 -15.02 -42.72 -25.04
N ILE A 352 -15.98 -41.81 -25.07
CA ILE A 352 -17.40 -42.19 -25.17
C ILE A 352 -17.60 -42.73 -26.58
N SER A 353 -17.39 -44.03 -26.74
CA SER A 353 -17.80 -44.77 -27.92
C SER A 353 -19.32 -44.97 -27.81
N ILE A 354 -20.06 -44.10 -28.49
CA ILE A 354 -21.50 -44.26 -28.64
C ILE A 354 -21.72 -45.43 -29.58
N ASP A 355 -22.18 -46.55 -29.04
CA ASP A 355 -22.46 -47.77 -29.80
C ASP A 355 -23.64 -47.51 -30.76
N PRO A 356 -23.43 -47.54 -32.09
CA PRO A 356 -24.46 -47.21 -33.07
C PRO A 356 -25.67 -48.15 -32.99
N GLN A 357 -25.49 -49.37 -32.47
CA GLN A 357 -26.58 -50.32 -32.29
C GLN A 357 -27.52 -49.91 -31.15
N LYS A 358 -26.97 -49.40 -30.03
CA LYS A 358 -27.79 -48.89 -28.93
C LYS A 358 -28.51 -47.60 -29.29
N LEU A 359 -27.91 -46.76 -30.12
CA LEU A 359 -28.53 -45.52 -30.57
C LEU A 359 -29.69 -45.80 -31.54
N ALA A 360 -29.55 -46.80 -32.41
CA ALA A 360 -30.65 -47.28 -33.25
C ALA A 360 -31.79 -47.92 -32.44
N MET A 361 -31.46 -48.67 -31.38
CA MET A 361 -32.48 -49.20 -30.45
C MET A 361 -33.22 -48.08 -29.72
N LEU A 362 -32.52 -47.06 -29.21
CA LEU A 362 -33.15 -45.93 -28.52
C LEU A 362 -34.00 -45.06 -29.45
N GLN A 363 -33.61 -44.93 -30.72
CA GLN A 363 -34.43 -44.29 -31.75
C GLN A 363 -35.71 -45.09 -32.02
N LYS A 364 -35.59 -46.41 -32.16
CA LYS A 364 -36.76 -47.29 -32.35
C LYS A 364 -37.71 -47.26 -31.15
N ASP A 365 -37.18 -47.34 -29.93
CA ASP A 365 -37.98 -47.27 -28.71
C ASP A 365 -38.68 -45.90 -28.58
N SER A 366 -38.03 -44.82 -29.01
CA SER A 366 -38.65 -43.48 -29.04
C SER A 366 -39.74 -43.35 -30.12
N GLU A 367 -39.56 -43.99 -31.28
CA GLU A 367 -40.58 -44.05 -32.33
C GLU A 367 -41.79 -44.88 -31.89
N ASP A 368 -41.58 -45.99 -31.19
CA ASP A 368 -42.62 -46.83 -30.64
C ASP A 368 -43.42 -46.08 -29.57
N VAL A 369 -42.76 -45.40 -28.63
CA VAL A 369 -43.42 -44.55 -27.62
C VAL A 369 -44.17 -43.38 -28.25
N ARG A 370 -43.60 -42.77 -29.31
CA ARG A 370 -44.26 -41.71 -30.07
C ARG A 370 -45.52 -42.22 -30.77
N SER A 371 -45.48 -43.42 -31.36
CA SER A 371 -46.65 -44.05 -31.99
C SER A 371 -47.75 -44.40 -30.98
N MET A 372 -47.38 -44.75 -29.75
CA MET A 372 -48.32 -45.09 -28.68
C MET A 372 -48.98 -43.86 -28.03
N LEU A 373 -48.32 -42.68 -28.12
CA LEU A 373 -48.84 -41.40 -27.62
C LEU A 373 -49.59 -40.59 -28.68
N THR A 374 -49.44 -40.91 -29.97
CA THR A 374 -50.26 -40.35 -31.04
C THR A 374 -51.60 -41.06 -31.08
N ILE A 375 -52.64 -40.42 -30.55
CA ILE A 375 -54.04 -40.82 -30.73
C ILE A 375 -54.39 -40.55 -32.21
N GLU A 376 -54.81 -41.60 -32.93
CA GLU A 376 -55.39 -41.49 -34.27
C GLU A 376 -56.61 -40.56 -34.24
N ASP A 377 -56.67 -39.66 -35.22
CA ASP A 377 -57.66 -38.59 -35.35
C ASP A 377 -59.10 -39.09 -35.12
N TRP A 378 -59.73 -38.58 -34.05
CA TRP A 378 -61.16 -38.70 -33.85
C TRP A 378 -61.89 -37.72 -34.79
N GLU A 379 -62.34 -38.23 -35.94
CA GLU A 379 -63.29 -37.54 -36.82
C GLU A 379 -64.70 -37.50 -36.19
N GLY A 380 -65.20 -36.31 -35.86
CA GLY A 380 -66.59 -36.06 -35.43
C GLY A 380 -66.95 -34.57 -35.52
N PRO A 381 -68.19 -34.21 -35.90
CA PRO A 381 -68.46 -33.20 -36.92
C PRO A 381 -68.50 -31.74 -36.44
N ALA A 382 -68.34 -30.87 -37.43
CA ALA A 382 -68.32 -29.42 -37.38
C ALA A 382 -69.59 -28.77 -36.80
N TYR A 383 -69.39 -27.75 -35.98
CA TYR A 383 -70.27 -26.58 -35.90
C TYR A 383 -69.41 -25.32 -35.86
N GLU A 384 -69.48 -24.58 -36.96
CA GLU A 384 -68.92 -23.24 -37.13
C GLU A 384 -69.67 -22.23 -36.27
N TYR A 385 -68.94 -21.26 -35.71
CA TYR A 385 -69.35 -19.85 -35.76
C TYR A 385 -68.11 -18.94 -35.74
N GLY A 386 -67.97 -18.15 -36.80
CA GLY A 386 -67.67 -16.71 -36.71
C GLY A 386 -66.24 -16.28 -36.41
N ARG A 387 -65.47 -16.10 -37.49
CA ARG A 387 -64.25 -15.29 -37.59
C ARG A 387 -64.53 -13.79 -37.34
N ASN A 388 -63.58 -13.11 -36.68
CA ASN A 388 -62.92 -11.83 -37.05
C ASN A 388 -61.82 -11.57 -35.99
N GLU A 389 -60.56 -11.90 -36.25
CA GLU A 389 -59.51 -11.03 -36.85
C GLU A 389 -59.08 -9.88 -35.91
N GLU A 390 -57.92 -10.02 -35.25
CA GLU A 390 -56.69 -9.25 -35.52
C GLU A 390 -55.64 -9.39 -34.39
N GLU A 391 -54.44 -9.80 -34.82
CA GLU A 391 -53.07 -9.43 -34.42
C GLU A 391 -52.73 -8.89 -33.02
N GLY A 392 -51.61 -9.37 -32.46
CA GLY A 392 -50.79 -8.55 -31.55
C GLY A 392 -50.14 -9.27 -30.37
N ALA A 393 -49.04 -9.97 -30.66
CA ALA A 393 -47.82 -10.17 -29.86
C ALA A 393 -47.75 -9.91 -28.32
N LEU A 394 -47.01 -10.82 -27.67
CA LEU A 394 -46.18 -10.70 -26.45
C LEU A 394 -46.83 -10.95 -25.07
N VAL A 395 -46.49 -12.11 -24.52
CA VAL A 395 -46.67 -12.50 -23.11
C VAL A 395 -45.49 -11.97 -22.27
N PRO A 396 -45.71 -11.22 -21.17
CA PRO A 396 -44.69 -10.86 -20.20
C PRO A 396 -44.47 -11.97 -19.16
N GLN A 397 -43.22 -12.17 -18.74
CA GLN A 397 -42.87 -13.02 -17.59
C GLN A 397 -43.10 -12.29 -16.26
N ALA A 398 -43.49 -13.11 -15.28
CA ALA A 398 -44.03 -12.80 -13.97
C ALA A 398 -43.16 -11.93 -13.05
N GLU A 399 -43.85 -11.01 -12.37
CA GLU A 399 -43.46 -10.34 -11.13
C GLU A 399 -43.83 -11.22 -9.92
N HIS A 400 -42.91 -11.38 -8.97
CA HIS A 400 -43.11 -11.59 -7.51
C HIS A 400 -41.77 -11.12 -6.91
N GLY A 401 -41.62 -10.22 -5.94
CA GLY A 401 -42.50 -9.54 -5.02
C GLY A 401 -41.55 -9.08 -3.90
N LYS A 402 -41.16 -7.80 -3.93
CA LYS A 402 -40.28 -7.17 -2.92
C LYS A 402 -41.13 -6.81 -1.70
N HIS A 403 -40.62 -7.05 -0.49
CA HIS A 403 -41.06 -6.37 0.72
C HIS A 403 -39.91 -5.51 1.27
N GLU A 404 -40.27 -4.26 1.53
CA GLU A 404 -39.47 -3.14 2.00
C GLU A 404 -38.97 -3.28 3.44
N TYR A 405 -37.85 -2.61 3.75
CA TYR A 405 -37.75 -1.76 4.93
C TYR A 405 -36.97 -0.47 4.57
N SER A 406 -37.66 0.66 4.79
CA SER A 406 -37.30 2.10 4.71
C SER A 406 -36.02 2.44 5.49
N ALA A 407 -35.01 3.08 4.90
CA ALA A 407 -34.83 4.51 4.61
C ALA A 407 -34.73 5.43 5.85
N TYR A 408 -33.49 5.75 6.21
CA TYR A 408 -33.02 7.02 6.77
C TYR A 408 -31.65 7.30 6.16
N ALA A 409 -31.63 8.04 5.06
CA ALA A 409 -30.43 8.63 4.47
C ALA A 409 -30.85 9.98 3.90
N GLU A 410 -30.49 11.04 4.61
CA GLU A 410 -30.37 12.40 4.08
C GLU A 410 -29.31 13.11 4.96
N ASP A 411 -28.52 13.93 4.30
CA ASP A 411 -27.48 14.84 4.81
C ASP A 411 -26.06 14.29 4.97
N LEU A 412 -25.28 14.34 3.87
CA LEU A 412 -23.94 14.97 3.76
C LEU A 412 -23.22 14.51 2.46
N GLU A 413 -23.70 14.94 1.30
CA GLU A 413 -22.91 15.02 0.08
C GLU A 413 -23.10 16.41 -0.56
N GLU A 414 -22.30 17.37 -0.12
CA GLU A 414 -21.93 18.51 -0.96
C GLU A 414 -20.58 19.03 -0.46
N TYR A 415 -19.49 18.63 -1.12
CA TYR A 415 -18.33 19.45 -1.46
C TYR A 415 -17.28 18.55 -2.16
N GLY A 416 -16.98 18.84 -3.43
CA GLY A 416 -15.65 18.54 -3.98
C GLY A 416 -15.48 17.53 -5.12
N GLN A 417 -16.43 17.37 -6.04
CA GLN A 417 -16.13 16.78 -7.36
C GLN A 417 -16.62 17.67 -8.51
N ARG A 418 -15.94 18.80 -8.69
CA ARG A 418 -15.81 19.50 -9.98
C ARG A 418 -14.46 20.21 -10.04
N ASN A 419 -13.50 19.60 -10.73
CA ASN A 419 -12.62 20.28 -11.68
C ASN A 419 -11.69 19.27 -12.35
N SER A 420 -12.22 18.59 -13.37
CA SER A 420 -11.42 18.20 -14.54
C SER A 420 -11.50 19.37 -15.52
N GLY A 421 -10.54 20.27 -15.45
CA GLY A 421 -10.36 21.40 -16.36
C GLY A 421 -8.89 21.74 -16.41
N GLU A 422 -8.34 21.86 -17.62
CA GLU A 422 -6.96 22.18 -17.93
C GLU A 422 -6.37 23.23 -16.99
N ARG A 423 -5.26 22.90 -16.34
CA ARG A 423 -4.45 23.89 -15.61
C ARG A 423 -3.71 24.74 -16.63
N VAL A 424 -4.42 25.71 -17.19
CA VAL A 424 -3.80 26.85 -17.86
C VAL A 424 -3.05 27.63 -16.79
N SER A 425 -1.76 27.81 -17.01
CA SER A 425 -0.87 28.66 -16.22
C SER A 425 -1.35 30.11 -16.29
N GLU A 426 -2.03 30.57 -15.23
CA GLU A 426 -2.23 31.99 -14.96
C GLU A 426 -1.20 32.41 -13.89
N GLU A 427 -0.21 33.19 -14.31
CA GLU A 427 0.70 33.89 -13.39
C GLU A 427 -0.07 34.99 -12.66
N PRO A 428 0.03 35.09 -11.32
CA PRO A 428 -0.34 36.33 -10.66
C PRO A 428 0.75 37.36 -10.94
N ALA A 429 0.38 38.42 -11.66
CA ALA A 429 1.18 39.63 -11.77
C ALA A 429 1.24 40.32 -10.40
N CYS A 430 2.25 40.02 -9.60
CA CYS A 430 2.74 40.90 -8.55
C CYS A 430 4.20 40.58 -8.26
N GLY A 431 5.08 41.57 -8.38
CA GLY A 431 6.52 41.39 -8.16
C GLY A 431 6.83 41.17 -6.68
N GLU A 432 6.80 39.92 -6.23
CA GLU A 432 7.15 39.55 -4.85
C GLU A 432 8.07 38.31 -4.79
N ARG A 433 8.88 38.30 -3.73
CA ARG A 433 10.06 37.45 -3.51
C ARG A 433 9.71 35.95 -3.54
N CYS A 434 10.28 35.18 -4.48
CA CYS A 434 10.13 33.72 -4.50
C CYS A 434 11.15 33.03 -3.58
N VAL A 435 10.69 32.02 -2.84
CA VAL A 435 11.56 31.09 -2.10
C VAL A 435 11.92 29.94 -3.05
N ALA A 436 13.20 29.59 -3.08
CA ALA A 436 13.71 28.47 -3.86
C ALA A 436 14.41 27.47 -2.93
N TRP A 437 14.22 26.19 -3.20
CA TRP A 437 14.92 25.10 -2.54
C TRP A 437 15.88 24.46 -3.52
N ASP A 438 17.18 24.46 -3.19
CA ASP A 438 18.18 23.70 -3.93
C ASP A 438 18.12 22.22 -3.52
N THR A 439 17.62 21.37 -4.42
CA THR A 439 17.44 19.92 -4.22
C THR A 439 18.59 19.08 -4.78
N SER A 440 19.63 19.71 -5.34
CA SER A 440 20.70 19.01 -6.08
C SER A 440 21.54 18.02 -5.25
N ALA A 441 21.51 18.13 -3.92
CA ALA A 441 22.23 17.26 -2.99
C ALA A 441 21.30 16.28 -2.23
N LEU A 442 20.00 16.29 -2.51
CA LEU A 442 19.00 15.47 -1.84
C LEU A 442 18.80 14.14 -2.57
N ASP A 443 18.31 13.11 -1.86
CA ASP A 443 17.98 11.81 -2.47
C ASP A 443 16.66 11.87 -3.28
N GLU A 444 16.30 10.76 -3.92
CA GLU A 444 15.11 10.66 -4.77
C GLU A 444 13.80 10.92 -4.00
N GLU A 445 13.74 10.55 -2.71
CA GLU A 445 12.57 10.71 -1.84
C GLU A 445 12.37 12.17 -1.46
N TRP A 446 13.43 12.86 -1.04
CA TRP A 446 13.42 14.30 -0.72
C TRP A 446 13.26 15.19 -1.97
N SER A 447 13.72 14.73 -3.13
CA SER A 447 13.46 15.41 -4.41
C SER A 447 11.98 15.34 -4.80
N SER A 448 11.36 14.16 -4.65
CA SER A 448 9.92 13.99 -4.86
C SER A 448 9.09 14.78 -3.86
N PHE A 449 9.54 14.89 -2.60
CA PHE A 449 8.91 15.74 -1.59
C PHE A 449 8.93 17.20 -2.00
N ALA A 450 10.09 17.72 -2.41
CA ALA A 450 10.24 19.11 -2.83
C ALA A 450 9.37 19.48 -4.05
N GLU A 451 9.14 18.55 -4.97
CA GLU A 451 8.25 18.75 -6.14
C GLU A 451 6.77 18.88 -5.75
N GLN A 452 6.35 18.29 -4.63
CA GLN A 452 4.97 18.39 -4.13
C GLN A 452 4.70 19.68 -3.36
N LEU A 453 5.75 20.41 -2.95
CA LEU A 453 5.62 21.63 -2.16
C LEU A 453 5.45 22.88 -3.06
N GLY A 454 4.34 23.59 -2.88
CA GLY A 454 4.12 24.91 -3.48
C GLY A 454 4.87 26.04 -2.75
N GLN A 455 4.80 27.26 -3.29
CA GLN A 455 5.45 28.45 -2.71
C GLN A 455 4.99 28.75 -1.27
N ALA A 456 3.71 28.53 -0.97
CA ALA A 456 3.17 28.69 0.39
C ALA A 456 3.87 27.77 1.42
N HIS A 457 4.13 26.52 1.03
CA HIS A 457 4.80 25.52 1.88
C HIS A 457 6.28 25.86 2.09
N LEU A 458 6.98 26.31 1.04
CA LEU A 458 8.40 26.70 1.12
C LEU A 458 8.60 27.97 1.96
N GLU A 459 7.69 28.94 1.85
CA GLU A 459 7.68 30.14 2.70
C GLU A 459 7.42 29.80 4.17
N ALA A 460 6.49 28.87 4.44
CA ALA A 460 6.22 28.37 5.79
C ALA A 460 7.42 27.64 6.41
N LEU A 461 8.05 26.71 5.67
CA LEU A 461 9.26 26.01 6.12
C LEU A 461 10.42 26.96 6.40
N LEU A 462 10.58 28.00 5.58
CA LEU A 462 11.61 29.02 5.78
C LEU A 462 11.31 29.88 7.03
N ALA A 463 10.04 30.22 7.29
CA ALA A 463 9.64 30.96 8.48
C ALA A 463 9.98 30.18 9.75
N ILE A 464 9.68 28.88 9.77
CA ILE A 464 9.99 27.96 10.88
C ILE A 464 11.51 27.84 11.08
N LYS A 465 12.26 27.61 10.00
CA LYS A 465 13.73 27.52 10.03
C LYS A 465 14.41 28.78 10.59
N SER A 466 13.88 29.96 10.25
CA SER A 466 14.44 31.24 10.70
C SER A 466 14.19 31.58 12.17
N ARG A 467 13.52 30.69 12.93
CA ARG A 467 13.10 30.88 14.34
C ARG A 467 12.32 32.17 14.59
N SER A 468 11.61 32.68 13.57
CA SER A 468 10.64 33.77 13.75
C SER A 468 9.34 33.18 14.29
N LEU A 469 9.34 32.84 15.59
CA LEU A 469 8.22 32.21 16.30
C LEU A 469 6.91 33.02 16.14
N GLY A 470 5.84 32.32 15.72
CA GLY A 470 4.47 32.82 15.61
C GLY A 470 4.20 33.75 14.41
N SER A 471 4.80 34.95 14.43
CA SER A 471 4.41 36.02 13.50
C SER A 471 4.73 35.74 12.03
N GLY A 472 5.73 34.91 11.74
CA GLY A 472 6.14 34.59 10.37
C GLY A 472 5.23 33.58 9.68
N LEU A 473 4.75 32.57 10.43
CA LEU A 473 3.86 31.53 9.89
C LEU A 473 2.44 32.07 9.69
N ASP A 474 1.96 32.90 10.64
CA ASP A 474 0.67 33.58 10.55
C ASP A 474 0.60 34.51 9.33
N GLN A 475 1.67 35.27 9.05
CA GLN A 475 1.75 36.15 7.87
C GLN A 475 1.72 35.36 6.55
N VAL A 476 2.36 34.19 6.50
CA VAL A 476 2.33 33.32 5.31
C VAL A 476 0.92 32.73 5.14
N ALA A 477 0.31 32.27 6.22
CA ALA A 477 -1.05 31.74 6.19
C ALA A 477 -2.07 32.80 5.74
N GLU A 478 -1.97 34.04 6.25
CA GLU A 478 -2.81 35.17 5.81
C GLU A 478 -2.58 35.53 4.33
N LYS A 479 -1.32 35.56 3.87
CA LYS A 479 -0.97 35.86 2.47
C LYS A 479 -1.62 34.88 1.48
N TYR A 480 -1.71 33.61 1.85
CA TYR A 480 -2.28 32.56 1.00
C TYR A 480 -3.73 32.19 1.37
N GLY A 481 -4.35 32.90 2.31
CA GLY A 481 -5.75 32.70 2.71
C GLY A 481 -6.03 31.34 3.38
N THR A 482 -5.06 30.79 4.11
CA THR A 482 -5.13 29.48 4.77
C THR A 482 -4.87 29.60 6.27
N MET A 483 -4.95 28.49 7.00
CA MET A 483 -4.62 28.43 8.42
C MET A 483 -3.20 27.85 8.62
N PRO A 484 -2.41 28.37 9.59
CA PRO A 484 -1.09 27.84 9.91
C PRO A 484 -1.09 26.32 10.12
N ALA A 485 -2.04 25.80 10.91
CA ALA A 485 -2.16 24.38 11.17
C ALA A 485 -2.38 23.54 9.89
N LEU A 486 -3.17 24.05 8.93
CA LEU A 486 -3.41 23.34 7.66
C LEU A 486 -2.16 23.30 6.79
N LEU A 487 -1.37 24.38 6.75
CA LEU A 487 -0.10 24.38 6.02
C LEU A 487 0.89 23.37 6.59
N LEU A 488 0.98 23.27 7.93
CA LEU A 488 1.86 22.29 8.58
C LEU A 488 1.38 20.86 8.33
N ASP A 489 0.06 20.64 8.37
CA ASP A 489 -0.55 19.34 8.07
C ASP A 489 -0.33 18.95 6.61
N GLU A 490 -0.44 19.88 5.66
CA GLU A 490 -0.17 19.64 4.22
C GLU A 490 1.30 19.32 3.96
N ILE A 491 2.23 20.03 4.62
CA ILE A 491 3.67 19.74 4.53
C ILE A 491 3.97 18.36 5.10
N ASN A 492 3.43 18.03 6.28
CA ASN A 492 3.62 16.73 6.90
C ASN A 492 2.93 15.60 6.10
N ALA A 493 1.79 15.87 5.44
CA ALA A 493 1.13 14.91 4.56
C ALA A 493 1.98 14.61 3.32
N ALA A 494 2.55 15.64 2.67
CA ALA A 494 3.47 15.47 1.55
C ALA A 494 4.75 14.74 1.98
N ALA A 495 5.29 15.06 3.16
CA ALA A 495 6.47 14.38 3.71
C ALA A 495 6.16 12.90 3.99
N MET A 496 4.97 12.59 4.48
CA MET A 496 4.52 11.22 4.70
C MET A 496 4.29 10.42 3.41
N GLU A 497 3.85 11.06 2.33
CA GLU A 497 3.67 10.38 1.03
C GLU A 497 5.01 10.03 0.36
N THR A 498 6.07 10.79 0.65
CA THR A 498 7.35 10.71 -0.05
C THR A 498 8.48 10.16 0.83
N ILE A 499 8.79 10.86 1.94
CA ILE A 499 9.85 10.53 2.90
C ILE A 499 9.36 9.47 3.91
N GLY A 500 8.06 9.42 4.16
CA GLY A 500 7.44 8.46 5.09
C GLY A 500 7.65 8.78 6.56
N ASP A 501 8.10 10.01 6.87
CA ASP A 501 8.25 10.53 8.23
C ASP A 501 7.69 11.95 8.37
N LEU A 502 7.41 12.35 9.61
CA LEU A 502 7.02 13.69 9.99
C LEU A 502 8.26 14.59 10.02
N VAL A 503 8.16 15.72 9.34
CA VAL A 503 9.27 16.63 9.23
C VAL A 503 9.07 17.88 10.10
N ILE A 504 7.82 18.14 10.49
CA ILE A 504 7.45 19.20 11.42
C ILE A 504 6.80 18.58 12.66
N GLU A 505 7.37 18.86 13.83
CA GLU A 505 6.85 18.49 15.15
C GLU A 505 6.33 19.74 15.88
N GLY A 506 5.01 19.84 16.04
CA GLY A 506 4.38 21.03 16.62
C GLY A 506 4.55 22.24 15.70
N GLU A 507 5.32 23.25 16.13
CA GLU A 507 5.64 24.46 15.35
C GLU A 507 7.13 24.52 14.93
N ALA A 508 7.87 23.42 15.05
CA ALA A 508 9.29 23.33 14.74
C ALA A 508 9.60 22.20 13.75
N ILE A 509 10.65 22.37 12.94
CA ILE A 509 11.22 21.27 12.15
C ILE A 509 11.88 20.29 13.13
N ALA A 510 11.61 19.00 12.97
CA ALA A 510 12.22 17.96 13.81
C ALA A 510 13.76 17.99 13.68
N ASP A 511 14.46 17.84 14.81
CA ASP A 511 15.91 18.01 14.90
C ASP A 511 16.70 17.12 13.92
N ASP A 512 16.16 15.93 13.63
CA ASP A 512 16.73 14.94 12.71
C ASP A 512 16.71 15.38 11.24
N TYR A 513 15.90 16.39 10.89
CA TYR A 513 15.66 16.83 9.50
C TYR A 513 16.11 18.26 9.20
N ILE A 514 16.66 18.98 10.18
CA ILE A 514 17.10 20.38 10.02
C ILE A 514 18.10 20.54 8.86
N ASP A 515 19.04 19.60 8.73
CA ASP A 515 20.11 19.65 7.73
C ASP A 515 19.58 19.53 6.28
N TYR A 516 18.46 18.83 6.08
CA TYR A 516 17.84 18.64 4.77
C TYR A 516 17.21 19.93 4.21
N PHE A 517 16.91 20.89 5.10
CA PHE A 517 16.35 22.19 4.74
C PHE A 517 17.41 23.28 4.57
N GLU A 518 18.71 22.97 4.65
CA GLU A 518 19.80 23.96 4.50
C GLU A 518 19.74 24.70 3.15
N GLY A 519 19.29 24.03 2.10
CA GLY A 519 19.13 24.57 0.74
C GLY A 519 17.99 25.57 0.53
N LEU A 520 17.11 25.79 1.51
CA LEU A 520 16.02 26.78 1.41
C LEU A 520 16.57 28.22 1.49
N ARG A 521 16.39 29.02 0.43
CA ARG A 521 16.86 30.41 0.35
C ARG A 521 15.83 31.33 -0.31
N LYS A 522 15.78 32.59 0.12
CA LYS A 522 15.04 33.65 -0.60
C LYS A 522 15.85 34.08 -1.82
N THR A 523 15.23 34.10 -3.00
CA THR A 523 15.86 34.68 -4.20
C THR A 523 15.58 36.17 -4.24
N ASN A 524 16.63 37.00 -4.17
CA ASN A 524 16.52 38.44 -4.40
C ASN A 524 16.67 38.71 -5.89
N SER A 525 15.57 39.01 -6.59
CA SER A 525 15.67 39.68 -7.89
C SER A 525 16.07 41.13 -7.67
N GLY A 526 17.35 41.44 -7.91
CA GLY A 526 17.89 42.80 -7.79
C GLY A 526 19.17 42.99 -8.61
N ASN A 527 19.00 43.67 -9.75
CA ASN A 527 20.00 44.44 -10.51
C ASN A 527 21.36 43.80 -10.84
N ASN A 528 21.52 43.38 -12.10
CA ASN A 528 22.80 43.59 -12.78
C ASN A 528 22.56 44.40 -14.05
N SER A 529 22.63 45.72 -13.89
CA SER A 529 22.65 46.68 -14.99
C SER A 529 23.88 46.48 -15.86
N ASP A 530 23.63 46.46 -17.17
CA ASP A 530 24.59 46.65 -18.24
C ASP A 530 25.82 47.49 -17.85
N ARG A 531 26.99 46.87 -17.89
CA ARG A 531 28.21 47.53 -18.37
C ARG A 531 28.72 46.79 -19.59
N LYS A 532 28.08 47.11 -20.73
CA LYS A 532 28.78 47.15 -22.01
C LYS A 532 29.92 48.15 -21.90
N ASN A 533 31.14 47.68 -22.10
CA ASN A 533 32.18 48.41 -22.80
C ASN A 533 32.75 47.44 -23.83
N ASP A 534 32.34 47.63 -25.08
CA ASP A 534 33.12 47.30 -26.28
C ASP A 534 34.04 48.50 -26.56
N PRO A 535 35.15 48.38 -27.33
CA PRO A 535 35.64 47.20 -28.06
C PRO A 535 37.00 46.65 -27.59
#